data_AF-A0A832TI14-F1
#
_entry.id   AF-A0A832TI14-F1
#
_cell.length_a   1.000
_cell.length_b   1.000
_cell.length_c   1.000
_cell.angle_alpha   90.00
_cell.angle_beta   90.00
_cell.angle_gamma   90.00
#
_symmetry.space_group_name_H-M   'P 1'
#
loop_
_entity.id
_entity.type
_entity.pdbx_description
1 polymer ?
#
loop_
_entity_poly.entity_id
_entity_poly.type
_entity_poly.pdbx_seq_one_letter_code
_entity_poly.pdbx_strand_id
1 'polypeptide(L)'
;MEVKYVQEKLKEMYFKKDSERGVYATFTWLVEEIGELAEALLSNNKDSIEEELADVIAWAFSIANLANIDVEEALRKKYKL
;
A
#
# COMPACT_ATOMS: atom_id res chain seq x y z
N MET A 1 -16.07 -0.75 -3.21
CA MET A 1 -15.00 -1.68 -3.64
C MET A 1 -14.61 -2.51 -2.44
N GLU A 2 -14.45 -3.81 -2.59
CA GLU A 2 -13.92 -4.68 -1.52
C GLU A 2 -12.40 -4.53 -1.44
N VAL A 3 -11.81 -4.69 -0.26
CA VAL A 3 -10.36 -4.53 -0.04
C VAL A 3 -9.59 -5.51 -0.91
N LYS A 4 -10.09 -6.75 -1.00
CA LYS A 4 -9.54 -7.79 -1.85
C LYS A 4 -9.48 -7.42 -3.33
N TYR A 5 -10.54 -6.80 -3.85
CA TYR A 5 -10.59 -6.36 -5.25
C TYR A 5 -9.46 -5.38 -5.57
N VAL A 6 -9.22 -4.41 -4.68
CA VAL A 6 -8.14 -3.42 -4.86
C VAL A 6 -6.77 -4.09 -4.81
N GLN A 7 -6.55 -4.98 -3.83
CA GLN A 7 -5.31 -5.72 -3.71
C GLN A 7 -5.00 -6.55 -4.98
N GLU A 8 -6.00 -7.24 -5.52
CA GLU A 8 -5.86 -8.03 -6.75
C GLU A 8 -5.54 -7.15 -7.96
N LYS A 9 -6.18 -5.99 -8.11
CA LYS A 9 -5.87 -5.05 -9.19
C LYS A 9 -4.46 -4.48 -9.10
N LEU A 10 -3.99 -4.11 -7.92
CA LEU A 10 -2.59 -3.69 -7.75
C LEU A 10 -1.62 -4.84 -8.02
N LYS A 11 -1.97 -6.08 -7.66
CA LYS A 11 -1.17 -7.26 -7.99
C LYS A 11 -1.03 -7.46 -9.50
N GLU A 12 -2.12 -7.36 -10.25
CA GLU A 12 -2.11 -7.45 -11.72
C GLU A 12 -1.15 -6.42 -12.35
N MET A 13 -1.12 -5.19 -11.82
CA MET A 13 -0.32 -4.10 -12.38
C MET A 13 1.15 -4.12 -11.99
N TYR A 14 1.47 -4.40 -10.71
CA TYR A 14 2.79 -4.12 -10.14
C TYR A 14 3.57 -5.36 -9.69
N PHE A 15 2.92 -6.51 -9.50
CA PHE A 15 3.53 -7.67 -8.85
C PHE A 15 4.82 -8.16 -9.52
N LYS A 16 4.91 -8.10 -10.86
CA LYS A 16 6.12 -8.50 -11.58
C LYS A 16 7.31 -7.62 -11.19
N LYS A 17 7.15 -6.29 -11.23
CA LYS A 17 8.21 -5.33 -10.88
C LYS A 17 8.57 -5.43 -9.39
N ASP A 18 7.56 -5.57 -8.54
CA ASP A 18 7.76 -5.73 -7.10
C ASP A 18 8.53 -7.02 -6.78
N SER A 19 8.25 -8.10 -7.50
CA SER A 19 8.93 -9.39 -7.33
C SER A 19 10.40 -9.32 -7.76
N GLU A 20 10.68 -8.59 -8.85
CA GLU A 20 12.04 -8.35 -9.33
C GLU A 20 12.85 -7.48 -8.35
N ARG A 21 12.23 -6.46 -7.77
CA ARG A 21 12.84 -5.55 -6.77
C ARG A 21 13.00 -6.20 -5.40
N GLY A 22 12.10 -7.10 -5.02
CA GLY A 22 12.09 -7.80 -3.74
C GLY A 22 11.46 -7.01 -2.60
N VAL A 23 11.18 -7.71 -1.50
CA VAL A 23 10.37 -7.18 -0.38
C VAL A 23 11.02 -6.01 0.35
N TYR A 24 12.33 -6.05 0.58
CA TYR A 24 13.02 -5.00 1.35
C TYR A 24 13.10 -3.68 0.58
N ALA A 25 13.42 -3.73 -0.71
CA ALA A 25 13.43 -2.53 -1.54
C ALA A 25 12.01 -2.02 -1.79
N THR A 26 11.00 -2.90 -1.90
CA THR A 26 9.58 -2.48 -1.93
C THR A 26 9.16 -1.81 -0.62
N PHE A 27 9.65 -2.28 0.52
CA PHE A 27 9.43 -1.63 1.82
C PHE A 27 10.11 -0.24 1.90
N THR A 28 11.28 -0.04 1.28
CA THR A 28 11.90 1.28 1.18
C THR A 28 10.98 2.29 0.49
N TRP A 29 10.31 1.90 -0.60
CA TRP A 29 9.33 2.77 -1.27
C TRP A 29 8.10 3.06 -0.42
N LEU A 30 7.59 2.08 0.35
CA LEU A 30 6.53 2.37 1.33
C LEU A 30 6.97 3.44 2.35
N VAL A 31 8.23 3.38 2.82
CA VAL A 31 8.75 4.37 3.78
C VAL A 31 8.89 5.76 3.14
N GLU A 32 9.21 5.82 1.85
CA GLU A 32 9.24 7.06 1.06
C GLU A 32 7.85 7.73 1.04
N GLU A 33 6.79 7.00 0.65
CA GLU A 33 5.44 7.58 0.63
C GLU A 33 4.91 7.95 2.02
N ILE A 34 5.36 7.27 3.07
CA ILE A 34 5.04 7.69 4.45
C ILE A 34 5.66 9.08 4.74
N GLY A 35 6.84 9.36 4.19
CA GLY A 35 7.48 10.66 4.23
C GLY A 35 6.70 11.72 3.44
N GLU A 36 6.29 11.39 2.21
CA GLU A 36 5.47 12.30 1.37
C GLU A 36 4.12 12.59 2.03
N LEU A 37 3.45 11.57 2.59
CA LEU A 37 2.23 11.76 3.38
C LEU A 37 2.46 12.68 4.59
N ALA A 38 3.60 12.58 5.27
CA ALA A 38 3.93 13.47 6.38
C ALA A 38 4.07 14.93 5.90
N GLU A 39 4.72 15.16 4.75
CA GLU A 39 4.82 16.49 4.14
C GLU A 39 3.44 17.03 3.73
N ALA A 40 2.62 16.21 3.07
CA ALA A 40 1.26 16.56 2.68
C ALA A 40 0.42 16.98 3.90
N LEU A 41 0.50 16.25 5.01
CA LEU A 41 -0.17 16.59 6.27
C LEU A 41 0.31 17.93 6.84
N LEU A 42 1.62 18.19 6.84
CA LEU A 42 2.19 19.45 7.32
C LEU A 42 1.75 20.64 6.45
N SER A 43 1.55 20.42 5.16
CA SER A 43 1.07 21.45 4.22
C SER A 43 -0.41 21.78 4.37
N ASN A 44 -1.21 20.95 5.06
CA ASN A 44 -2.67 21.00 5.10
C ASN A 44 -3.35 20.98 3.72
N ASN A 45 -2.67 20.50 2.68
CA ASN A 45 -3.25 20.32 1.36
C ASN A 45 -4.02 19.01 1.29
N LYS A 46 -5.35 19.09 1.25
CA LYS A 46 -6.22 17.90 1.20
C LYS A 46 -6.00 17.04 -0.03
N ASP A 47 -5.73 17.65 -1.18
CA ASP A 47 -5.56 16.92 -2.43
C ASP A 47 -4.28 16.07 -2.36
N SER A 48 -3.18 16.65 -1.87
CA SER A 48 -1.94 15.90 -1.62
C SER A 48 -2.14 14.83 -0.54
N ILE A 49 -2.86 15.11 0.54
CA ILE A 49 -3.11 14.08 1.57
C ILE A 49 -3.88 12.88 0.99
N GLU A 50 -4.84 13.12 0.10
CA GLU A 50 -5.58 12.04 -0.55
C GLU A 50 -4.68 11.19 -1.47
N GLU A 51 -3.82 11.85 -2.25
CA GLU A 51 -2.85 11.22 -3.15
C GLU A 51 -1.86 10.34 -2.36
N GLU A 52 -1.14 10.93 -1.40
CA GLU A 52 -0.12 10.20 -0.64
C GLU A 52 -0.69 9.08 0.22
N LEU A 53 -1.92 9.27 0.75
CA LEU A 53 -2.58 8.20 1.51
C LEU A 53 -2.93 7.01 0.62
N ALA A 54 -3.32 7.25 -0.63
CA ALA A 54 -3.56 6.20 -1.60
C ALA A 54 -2.27 5.44 -1.94
N ASP A 55 -1.15 6.15 -2.09
CA ASP A 55 0.15 5.55 -2.41
C ASP A 55 0.71 4.72 -1.25
N VAL A 56 0.58 5.20 0.00
CA VAL A 56 0.90 4.41 1.20
C VAL A 56 0.11 3.10 1.23
N ILE A 57 -1.20 3.14 0.94
CA ILE A 57 -2.03 1.93 0.89
C ILE A 57 -1.60 1.02 -0.26
N ALA A 58 -1.28 1.59 -1.43
CA ALA A 58 -0.88 0.83 -2.60
C ALA A 58 0.42 0.06 -2.34
N TRP A 59 1.44 0.69 -1.76
CA TRP A 59 2.68 -0.01 -1.41
C TRP A 59 2.51 -1.02 -0.28
N ALA A 60 1.61 -0.77 0.68
CA ALA A 60 1.27 -1.78 1.69
C ALA A 60 0.67 -3.03 1.02
N PHE A 61 -0.16 -2.88 0.00
CA PHE A 61 -0.69 -4.02 -0.78
C PHE A 61 0.39 -4.69 -1.62
N SER A 62 1.35 -3.95 -2.20
CA SER A 62 2.52 -4.54 -2.86
C SER A 62 3.31 -5.45 -1.91
N ILE A 63 3.57 -5.01 -0.68
CA ILE A 63 4.22 -5.84 0.35
C ILE A 63 3.37 -7.06 0.69
N ALA A 64 2.06 -6.89 0.90
CA ALA A 64 1.16 -8.00 1.18
C ALA A 64 1.15 -9.04 0.04
N ASN A 65 1.17 -8.58 -1.21
CA ASN A 65 1.23 -9.44 -2.40
C ASN A 65 2.54 -10.23 -2.46
N LEU A 66 3.69 -9.59 -2.18
CA LEU A 66 4.99 -10.26 -2.11
C LEU A 66 5.07 -11.26 -0.95
N ALA A 67 4.43 -10.96 0.18
CA ALA A 67 4.37 -11.82 1.35
C ALA A 67 3.27 -12.90 1.25
N ASN A 68 2.48 -12.91 0.16
CA ASN A 68 1.33 -13.78 -0.03
C ASN A 68 0.29 -13.70 1.11
N ILE A 69 -0.04 -12.47 1.50
CA ILE A 69 -1.01 -12.15 2.55
C ILE A 69 -2.28 -11.58 1.91
N ASP A 70 -3.46 -12.11 2.25
CA ASP A 70 -4.76 -11.49 1.95
C ASP A 70 -5.04 -10.39 3.00
N VAL A 71 -5.07 -9.14 2.56
CA VAL A 71 -5.20 -7.99 3.48
C VAL A 71 -6.59 -7.91 4.09
N GLU A 72 -7.63 -8.27 3.33
CA GLU A 72 -9.00 -8.25 3.84
C GLU A 72 -9.16 -9.23 5.00
N GLU A 73 -8.69 -10.46 4.82
CA GLU A 73 -8.67 -11.47 5.89
C GLU A 73 -7.80 -11.06 7.08
N ALA A 74 -6.65 -10.41 6.83
CA ALA A 74 -5.80 -9.88 7.89
C ALA A 74 -6.52 -8.81 8.73
N LEU A 75 -7.24 -7.89 8.08
CA LEU A 75 -8.04 -6.86 8.74
C LEU A 75 -9.20 -7.47 9.53
N ARG A 76 -9.97 -8.41 8.94
CA ARG A 76 -11.05 -9.13 9.61
C ARG A 76 -10.56 -9.82 10.88
N LYS A 77 -9.44 -10.55 10.78
CA LYS A 77 -8.83 -11.25 11.92
C LYS A 77 -8.38 -10.28 13.03
N LYS A 78 -7.77 -9.15 12.67
CA LYS A 78 -7.19 -8.20 13.64
C LYS A 78 -8.25 -7.37 14.35
N TYR A 79 -9.23 -6.86 13.61
CA TYR A 79 -10.21 -5.89 14.09
C TYR A 79 -11.59 -6.50 14.38
N LYS A 80 -11.79 -7.80 14.12
CA LYS A 80 -13.07 -8.51 14.29
C LYS A 80 -14.20 -7.85 13.48
N LEU A 81 -13.90 -7.52 12.23
CA LEU A 81 -14.84 -6.97 11.23
C LEU A 81 -15.65 -8.06 10.55
#